data_AF-A0A2N9NSX7-F1
#
_entry.id   AF-A0A2N9NSX7-F1
#
_cell.length_a   1.000
_cell.length_b   1.000
_cell.length_c   1.000
_cell.angle_alpha   90.00
_cell.angle_beta   90.00
_cell.angle_gamma   90.00
#
_symmetry.space_group_name_H-M   'P 1'
#
loop_
_entity.id
_entity.type
_entity.pdbx_description
1 polymer ?
#
loop_
_entity_poly.entity_id
_entity_poly.type
_entity_poly.pdbx_seq_one_letter_code
_entity_poly.pdbx_strand_id
1 'polypeptide(L)'
;MSEDQIRAQFEACYPFHPASLTVFQRKWQALPQFQQTRTTLAMLGMWISCAYREGYGKARREPLLTLGSAPLSDREFLSAVLRQMGEQRLQAAIQADITALTGQPKSHAETLDDDDADGAGRSGIHQRVAKTLFFESCGGQTDKAAHLPELYFAVGDPDTETTLIHTAVQALERRCWFLRSVGVDGWRFGHVPTLKKVHADRKQGLDPEEVKRNMGELVKTVFKKENEIHLSLSPKDSTDVVDQAMLTMAVMRPDEGLEPEEESSLRQRITDWTRKCGQQSRQNPGGILWVTCEAGGALRAGVEELLAWHAVAEDANRGQLGDLEPEDIRRIQRELTDAKSQIEDRVWSSYNHLLLWDAAMAKLKDIVLGQLHPSEARSITSAILARLRHDSLLSREIGASYIERNWPPALKESGAWPLASLKCAFFQGQFTRLEKADDALRVTIARAVGQGMLGLASGKDANCFDRVWFKETVEPADITFDYDTYLLTAAKAKALKQGVAQPPGTPLPQPPTPPVQPPAEPVTPPEPPAPPKPNTVVWEGELKREQWNLFSLKVLTRLAQSDELQIDVKVKATLKEGQTTEQLNTALKELGIQEGFRKT
;
A
#
# COMPACT_ATOMS: atom_id res chain seq x y z
N MET A 1 37.50 -39.22 34.41
CA MET A 1 37.62 -40.67 34.62
C MET A 1 38.92 -41.12 34.00
N SER A 2 39.61 -42.11 34.57
CA SER A 2 40.76 -42.72 33.88
C SER A 2 40.27 -43.51 32.66
N GLU A 3 41.16 -43.76 31.70
CA GLU A 3 40.83 -44.56 30.51
C GLU A 3 40.27 -45.94 30.88
N ASP A 4 40.86 -46.59 31.89
CA ASP A 4 40.40 -47.90 32.40
C ASP A 4 38.98 -47.85 32.96
N GLN A 5 38.62 -46.76 33.65
CA GLN A 5 37.26 -46.56 34.16
C GLN A 5 36.24 -46.35 33.03
N ILE A 6 36.64 -45.61 31.98
CA ILE A 6 35.79 -45.40 30.80
C ILE A 6 35.60 -46.75 30.08
N ARG A 7 36.68 -47.51 29.87
CA ARG A 7 36.62 -48.83 29.23
C ARG A 7 35.69 -49.79 29.98
N ALA A 8 35.85 -49.92 31.29
CA ALA A 8 34.99 -50.76 32.12
C ALA A 8 33.51 -50.33 32.05
N GLN A 9 33.24 -49.03 31.93
CA GLN A 9 31.88 -48.52 31.78
C GLN A 9 31.27 -48.91 30.42
N PHE A 10 32.04 -48.82 29.34
CA PHE A 10 31.60 -49.25 28.01
C PHE A 10 31.36 -50.76 27.96
N GLU A 11 32.26 -51.58 28.55
CA GLU A 11 32.09 -53.03 28.64
C GLU A 11 30.83 -53.42 29.42
N ALA A 12 30.56 -52.76 30.55
CA ALA A 12 29.38 -53.00 31.36
C ALA A 12 28.06 -52.60 30.68
N CYS A 13 28.11 -51.69 29.72
CA CYS A 13 26.92 -51.17 29.03
C CYS A 13 26.62 -51.89 27.70
N TYR A 14 27.52 -52.74 27.20
CA TYR A 14 27.35 -53.44 25.93
C TYR A 14 26.01 -54.20 25.89
N PRO A 15 25.17 -54.04 24.83
CA PRO A 15 25.48 -53.45 23.52
C PRO A 15 25.20 -51.94 23.36
N PHE A 16 24.88 -51.23 24.46
CA PHE A 16 24.53 -49.82 24.42
C PHE A 16 25.73 -48.91 24.67
N HIS A 17 25.69 -47.72 24.07
CA HIS A 17 26.57 -46.62 24.48
C HIS A 17 26.20 -46.17 25.92
N PRO A 18 27.16 -45.85 26.80
CA PRO A 18 26.84 -45.44 28.18
C PRO A 18 25.84 -44.28 28.25
N ALA A 19 25.93 -43.31 27.34
CA ALA A 19 24.97 -42.20 27.25
C ALA A 19 23.51 -42.69 27.17
N SER A 20 23.25 -43.73 26.37
CA SER A 20 21.93 -44.32 26.14
C SER A 20 21.26 -44.83 27.42
N LEU A 21 22.06 -45.26 28.40
CA LEU A 21 21.55 -45.72 29.69
C LEU A 21 21.50 -44.59 30.73
N THR A 22 22.52 -43.72 30.73
CA THR A 22 22.62 -42.65 31.73
C THR A 22 21.51 -41.62 31.60
N VAL A 23 20.96 -41.38 30.41
CA VAL A 23 19.84 -40.43 30.23
C VAL A 23 18.61 -40.85 31.06
N PHE A 24 18.37 -42.16 31.18
CA PHE A 24 17.26 -42.69 31.96
C PHE A 24 17.44 -42.47 33.46
N GLN A 25 18.68 -42.48 33.94
CA GLN A 25 19.03 -42.26 35.34
C GLN A 25 19.13 -40.77 35.68
N ARG A 26 19.73 -39.98 34.80
CA ARG A 26 20.00 -38.54 35.04
C ARG A 26 18.78 -37.67 34.78
N LYS A 27 18.12 -37.86 33.63
CA LYS A 27 17.03 -37.00 33.17
C LYS A 27 15.69 -37.65 33.48
N TRP A 28 15.44 -38.88 33.02
CA TRP A 28 14.08 -39.45 33.08
C TRP A 28 13.67 -39.95 34.48
N GLN A 29 14.62 -40.23 35.38
CA GLN A 29 14.32 -40.60 36.78
C GLN A 29 13.40 -39.60 37.47
N ALA A 30 13.44 -38.32 37.08
CA ALA A 30 12.67 -37.27 37.70
C ALA A 30 11.21 -37.18 37.19
N LEU A 31 10.84 -37.96 36.17
CA LEU A 31 9.51 -38.01 35.57
C LEU A 31 8.53 -38.83 36.43
N PRO A 32 7.33 -38.31 36.74
CA PRO A 32 6.37 -39.00 37.61
C PRO A 32 5.91 -40.37 37.08
N GLN A 33 5.82 -40.52 35.76
CA GLN A 33 5.35 -41.74 35.09
C GLN A 33 6.48 -42.73 34.78
N PHE A 34 7.74 -42.37 35.04
CA PHE A 34 8.88 -43.18 34.62
C PHE A 34 9.09 -44.39 35.54
N GLN A 35 9.00 -45.58 34.95
CA GLN A 35 9.26 -46.85 35.62
C GLN A 35 10.67 -47.34 35.31
N GLN A 36 11.57 -47.18 36.27
CA GLN A 36 13.02 -47.39 36.11
C GLN A 36 13.41 -48.83 35.72
N THR A 37 12.68 -49.85 36.16
CA THR A 37 13.12 -51.25 36.03
C THR A 37 12.45 -51.96 34.85
N ARG A 38 11.28 -52.57 35.07
CA ARG A 38 10.65 -53.50 34.13
C ARG A 38 10.37 -52.87 32.77
N THR A 39 9.85 -51.66 32.76
CA THR A 39 9.38 -51.00 31.54
C THR A 39 10.55 -50.41 30.73
N THR A 40 11.63 -49.98 31.40
CA THR A 40 12.88 -49.57 30.73
C THR A 40 13.61 -50.76 30.14
N LEU A 41 13.71 -51.89 30.86
CA LEU A 41 14.30 -53.11 30.32
C LEU A 41 13.51 -53.66 29.12
N ALA A 42 12.18 -53.59 29.16
CA ALA A 42 11.34 -53.95 28.02
C ALA A 42 11.63 -53.06 26.80
N MET A 43 11.74 -51.74 27.00
CA MET A 43 12.06 -50.78 25.94
C MET A 43 13.46 -51.02 25.35
N LEU A 44 14.47 -51.27 26.17
CA LEU A 44 15.82 -51.63 25.70
C LEU A 44 15.82 -52.97 24.94
N GLY A 45 15.05 -53.96 25.39
CA GLY A 45 14.87 -55.23 24.68
C GLY A 45 14.21 -55.05 23.31
N MET A 46 13.18 -54.20 23.22
CA MET A 46 12.53 -53.82 21.96
C MET A 46 13.52 -53.11 21.03
N TRP A 47 14.37 -52.23 21.56
CA TRP A 47 15.42 -51.56 20.80
C TRP A 47 16.40 -52.56 20.17
N ILE A 48 16.93 -53.49 20.97
CA ILE A 48 17.82 -54.56 20.48
C ILE A 48 17.12 -55.39 19.40
N SER A 49 15.85 -55.75 19.61
CA SER A 49 15.06 -56.49 18.62
C SER A 49 14.91 -55.72 17.31
N CYS A 50 14.63 -54.41 17.36
CA CYS A 50 14.58 -53.56 16.17
C CYS A 50 15.94 -53.49 15.47
N ALA A 51 17.01 -53.24 16.21
CA ALA A 51 18.36 -53.15 15.66
C ALA A 51 18.79 -54.47 15.00
N TYR A 52 18.46 -55.61 15.60
CA TYR A 52 18.74 -56.93 15.04
C TYR A 52 17.97 -57.19 13.73
N ARG A 53 16.68 -56.81 13.67
CA ARG A 53 15.86 -56.90 12.44
C ARG A 53 16.42 -56.01 11.33
N GLU A 54 16.83 -54.78 11.65
CA GLU A 54 17.38 -53.82 10.69
C GLU A 54 18.78 -54.22 10.21
N GLY A 55 19.64 -54.74 11.09
CA GLY A 55 21.02 -55.11 10.77
C GLY A 55 21.15 -56.21 9.70
N TYR A 56 20.09 -57.00 9.49
CA TYR A 56 20.04 -58.00 8.41
C TYR A 56 19.72 -57.40 7.03
N GLY A 57 19.10 -56.20 6.98
CA GLY A 57 18.65 -55.56 5.73
C GLY A 57 19.30 -54.21 5.41
N LYS A 58 19.92 -53.55 6.40
CA LYS A 58 20.63 -52.27 6.28
C LYS A 58 22.01 -52.42 6.92
N ALA A 59 23.06 -51.99 6.23
CA ALA A 59 24.43 -51.98 6.78
C ALA A 59 24.56 -50.90 7.86
N ARG A 60 24.10 -51.18 9.09
CA ARG A 60 24.42 -50.35 10.26
C ARG A 60 25.93 -50.40 10.49
N ARG A 61 26.57 -49.23 10.49
CA ARG A 61 28.02 -49.07 10.73
C ARG A 61 28.36 -48.73 12.18
N GLU A 62 27.37 -48.33 12.97
CA GLU A 62 27.58 -47.95 14.38
C GLU A 62 27.99 -49.17 15.22
N PRO A 63 29.05 -49.06 16.04
CA PRO A 63 29.55 -50.16 16.87
C PRO A 63 28.67 -50.45 18.11
N LEU A 64 27.88 -49.47 18.55
CA LEU A 64 27.04 -49.53 19.75
C LEU A 64 25.66 -48.92 19.47
N LEU A 65 24.67 -49.31 20.26
CA LEU A 65 23.36 -48.66 20.24
C LEU A 65 23.41 -47.31 20.96
N THR A 66 23.50 -46.23 20.18
CA THR A 66 23.49 -44.83 20.63
C THR A 66 22.07 -44.27 20.74
N LEU A 67 21.85 -43.15 21.43
CA LEU A 67 20.54 -42.46 21.47
C LEU A 67 20.03 -42.10 20.07
N GLY A 68 20.93 -41.74 19.16
CA GLY A 68 20.62 -41.48 17.75
C GLY A 68 20.09 -42.69 16.99
N SER A 69 20.33 -43.89 17.49
CA SER A 69 19.93 -45.14 16.86
C SER A 69 18.53 -45.63 17.27
N ALA A 70 17.83 -44.85 18.11
CA ALA A 70 16.54 -45.21 18.68
C ALA A 70 15.47 -45.43 17.59
N PRO A 71 14.70 -46.53 17.66
CA PRO A 71 13.70 -46.86 16.65
C PRO A 71 12.39 -46.10 16.89
N LEU A 72 12.42 -44.77 16.90
CA LEU A 72 11.23 -43.93 17.07
C LEU A 72 10.21 -44.04 15.93
N SER A 73 10.60 -44.64 14.79
CA SER A 73 9.69 -45.00 13.70
C SER A 73 8.85 -46.26 13.99
N ASP A 74 9.29 -47.12 14.92
CA ASP A 74 8.54 -48.30 15.34
C ASP A 74 7.42 -47.86 16.30
N ARG A 75 6.18 -48.22 15.95
CA ARG A 75 4.99 -47.75 16.67
C ARG A 75 4.94 -48.26 18.11
N GLU A 76 5.39 -49.49 18.34
CA GLU A 76 5.37 -50.07 19.68
C GLU A 76 6.42 -49.40 20.56
N PHE A 77 7.63 -49.22 20.04
CA PHE A 77 8.71 -48.53 20.74
C PHE A 77 8.34 -47.07 21.06
N LEU A 78 7.82 -46.32 20.07
CA LEU A 78 7.37 -44.94 20.26
C LEU A 78 6.27 -44.86 21.34
N SER A 79 5.31 -45.78 21.33
CA SER A 79 4.26 -45.81 22.35
C SER A 79 4.81 -46.06 23.76
N ALA A 80 5.85 -46.89 23.89
CA ALA A 80 6.51 -47.16 25.15
C ALA A 80 7.27 -45.93 25.66
N VAL A 81 7.99 -45.24 24.78
CA VAL A 81 8.68 -43.97 25.04
C VAL A 81 7.69 -42.90 25.54
N LEU A 82 6.61 -42.64 24.79
CA LEU A 82 5.60 -41.63 25.16
C LEU A 82 4.90 -41.96 26.49
N ARG A 83 4.66 -43.24 26.78
CA ARG A 83 4.08 -43.69 28.05
C ARG A 83 5.01 -43.38 29.23
N GLN A 84 6.31 -43.65 29.07
CA GLN A 84 7.32 -43.39 30.08
C GLN A 84 7.50 -41.89 30.36
N MET A 85 7.37 -41.05 29.32
CA MET A 85 7.44 -39.59 29.46
C MET A 85 6.17 -38.96 30.04
N GLY A 86 5.03 -39.65 30.01
CA GLY A 86 3.75 -39.13 30.49
C GLY A 86 3.14 -38.05 29.60
N GLU A 87 3.69 -37.78 28.42
CA GLU A 87 3.26 -36.70 27.53
C GLU A 87 3.04 -37.23 26.09
N GLN A 88 1.79 -37.60 25.79
CA GLN A 88 1.42 -38.12 24.47
C GLN A 88 1.47 -37.04 23.37
N ARG A 89 1.34 -35.75 23.72
CA ARG A 89 1.34 -34.66 22.73
C ARG A 89 2.69 -34.48 22.03
N LEU A 90 3.77 -35.00 22.59
CA LEU A 90 5.10 -35.01 21.96
C LEU A 90 5.14 -35.87 20.68
N GLN A 91 4.17 -36.76 20.47
CA GLN A 91 4.09 -37.56 19.25
C GLN A 91 4.08 -36.68 17.98
N ALA A 92 3.37 -35.55 18.00
CA ALA A 92 3.32 -34.63 16.87
C ALA A 92 4.70 -34.00 16.57
N ALA A 93 5.46 -33.68 17.61
CA ALA A 93 6.83 -33.16 17.46
C ALA A 93 7.77 -34.21 16.88
N ILE A 94 7.70 -35.45 17.37
CA ILE A 94 8.54 -36.55 16.87
C ILE A 94 8.28 -36.81 15.39
N GLN A 95 7.01 -36.89 15.00
CA GLN A 95 6.63 -37.18 13.61
C GLN A 95 7.01 -36.05 12.64
N ALA A 96 6.83 -34.79 13.04
CA ALA A 96 7.15 -33.65 12.18
C ALA A 96 8.67 -33.40 12.09
N ASP A 97 9.38 -33.45 13.22
CA ASP A 97 10.75 -32.94 13.29
C ASP A 97 11.82 -34.03 13.29
N ILE A 98 11.57 -35.19 13.90
CA ILE A 98 12.61 -36.16 14.26
C ILE A 98 12.61 -37.40 13.38
N THR A 99 11.46 -38.07 13.23
CA THR A 99 11.34 -39.32 12.49
C THR A 99 9.90 -39.54 12.04
N ALA A 100 9.69 -39.74 10.75
CA ALA A 100 8.38 -40.10 10.22
C ALA A 100 8.04 -41.57 10.51
N LEU A 101 6.75 -41.86 10.68
CA LEU A 101 6.27 -43.24 10.67
C LEU A 101 6.36 -43.80 9.25
N THR A 102 6.55 -45.12 9.12
CA THR A 102 6.62 -45.79 7.82
C THR A 102 5.38 -45.47 6.96
N GLY A 103 5.60 -44.91 5.77
CA GLY A 103 4.53 -44.51 4.83
C GLY A 103 3.95 -43.10 5.03
N GLN A 104 4.52 -42.30 5.93
CA GLN A 104 4.20 -40.87 6.09
C GLN A 104 5.24 -39.98 5.38
N PRO A 105 4.93 -38.69 5.11
CA PRO A 105 5.92 -37.74 4.60
C PRO A 105 7.12 -37.65 5.55
N LYS A 106 8.30 -37.44 4.96
CA LYS A 106 9.57 -37.33 5.71
C LYS A 106 9.51 -36.21 6.74
N SER A 107 10.10 -36.46 7.89
CA SER A 107 10.32 -35.47 8.94
C SER A 107 11.39 -34.45 8.53
N HIS A 108 11.52 -33.35 9.27
CA HIS A 108 12.54 -32.33 9.00
C HIS A 108 13.97 -32.87 9.13
N ALA A 109 14.25 -33.74 10.10
CA ALA A 109 15.56 -34.38 10.22
C ALA A 109 15.86 -35.30 9.03
N GLU A 110 14.91 -36.12 8.59
CA GLU A 110 15.07 -36.97 7.40
C GLU A 110 15.29 -36.15 6.12
N THR A 111 14.55 -35.05 5.98
CA THR A 111 14.69 -34.17 4.82
C THR A 111 16.04 -33.44 4.82
N LEU A 112 16.55 -33.04 6.00
CA LEU A 112 17.90 -32.47 6.11
C LEU A 112 18.98 -33.48 5.72
N ASP A 113 18.85 -34.74 6.13
CA ASP A 113 19.79 -35.78 5.72
C ASP A 113 19.74 -36.06 4.21
N ASP A 114 18.57 -35.98 3.56
CA ASP A 114 18.46 -36.08 2.10
C ASP A 114 19.11 -34.88 1.39
N ASP A 115 18.89 -33.66 1.92
CA ASP A 115 19.43 -32.43 1.36
C ASP A 115 20.98 -32.39 1.49
N ASP A 116 21.55 -33.05 2.51
CA ASP A 116 22.99 -33.19 2.75
C ASP A 116 23.54 -34.58 2.38
N ALA A 117 22.96 -35.23 1.36
CA ALA A 117 23.29 -36.60 0.95
C ALA A 117 24.76 -36.81 0.51
N ASP A 118 25.52 -35.74 0.24
CA ASP A 118 26.95 -35.80 -0.08
C ASP A 118 27.87 -35.46 1.10
N GLY A 119 27.32 -34.91 2.19
CA GLY A 119 28.02 -34.55 3.41
C GLY A 119 27.63 -35.44 4.59
N ALA A 120 27.17 -34.81 5.67
CA ALA A 120 26.85 -35.46 6.92
C ALA A 120 25.55 -36.30 6.85
N GLY A 121 24.69 -36.01 5.88
CA GLY A 121 23.47 -36.78 5.56
C GLY A 121 23.73 -38.23 5.18
N ARG A 122 24.92 -38.58 4.65
CA ARG A 122 25.33 -39.99 4.42
C ARG A 122 25.33 -40.84 5.69
N SER A 123 25.59 -40.20 6.82
CA SER A 123 25.60 -40.85 8.14
C SER A 123 24.27 -40.73 8.89
N GLY A 124 23.26 -40.08 8.28
CA GLY A 124 21.99 -39.77 8.94
C GLY A 124 22.17 -38.87 10.17
N ILE A 125 23.15 -37.95 10.15
CA ILE A 125 23.56 -37.19 11.34
C ILE A 125 22.38 -36.38 11.90
N HIS A 126 21.52 -35.83 11.05
CA HIS A 126 20.43 -34.97 11.51
C HIS A 126 19.40 -35.81 12.26
N GLN A 127 19.04 -36.99 11.77
CA GLN A 127 18.19 -37.94 12.50
C GLN A 127 18.82 -38.38 13.83
N ARG A 128 20.12 -38.71 13.84
CA ARG A 128 20.83 -39.16 15.05
C ARG A 128 20.87 -38.07 16.12
N VAL A 129 21.19 -36.84 15.72
CA VAL A 129 21.23 -35.67 16.60
C VAL A 129 19.82 -35.32 17.08
N ALA A 130 18.80 -35.32 16.21
CA ALA A 130 17.42 -35.01 16.58
C ALA A 130 16.85 -36.00 17.61
N LYS A 131 17.08 -37.30 17.42
CA LYS A 131 16.70 -38.34 18.40
C LYS A 131 17.44 -38.15 19.73
N THR A 132 18.73 -37.87 19.69
CA THR A 132 19.53 -37.65 20.90
C THR A 132 19.07 -36.41 21.67
N LEU A 133 18.88 -35.28 20.97
CA LEU A 133 18.28 -34.06 21.50
C LEU A 133 16.94 -34.33 22.18
N PHE A 134 16.10 -35.16 21.57
CA PHE A 134 14.81 -35.53 22.14
C PHE A 134 14.94 -36.25 23.48
N PHE A 135 15.78 -37.29 23.56
CA PHE A 135 15.98 -38.04 24.80
C PHE A 135 16.62 -37.19 25.90
N GLU A 136 17.63 -36.36 25.57
CA GLU A 136 18.34 -35.52 26.53
C GLU A 136 17.53 -34.30 27.00
N SER A 137 16.60 -33.80 26.17
CA SER A 137 15.75 -32.66 26.54
C SER A 137 14.46 -33.04 27.27
N CYS A 138 14.04 -34.31 27.22
CA CYS A 138 12.89 -34.80 27.97
C CYS A 138 13.33 -35.35 29.33
N GLY A 139 12.87 -34.78 30.45
CA GLY A 139 12.89 -35.50 31.74
C GLY A 139 13.35 -34.74 32.99
N GLY A 140 14.13 -33.67 32.90
CA GLY A 140 14.72 -33.05 34.10
C GLY A 140 13.73 -32.27 34.98
N GLN A 141 13.95 -32.30 36.30
CA GLN A 141 13.25 -31.43 37.27
C GLN A 141 13.83 -30.01 37.30
N THR A 142 15.13 -29.86 37.06
CA THR A 142 15.86 -28.57 37.09
C THR A 142 16.36 -28.13 35.71
N ASP A 143 16.81 -29.07 34.87
CA ASP A 143 17.30 -28.79 33.52
C ASP A 143 16.57 -29.66 32.48
N LYS A 144 15.76 -29.00 31.65
CA LYS A 144 14.97 -29.60 30.56
C LYS A 144 15.56 -29.28 29.19
N ALA A 145 16.84 -28.96 29.12
CA ALA A 145 17.55 -28.75 27.87
C ALA A 145 18.54 -29.90 27.64
N ALA A 146 18.82 -30.13 26.36
CA ALA A 146 19.95 -30.92 25.89
C ALA A 146 21.08 -29.94 25.56
N HIS A 147 22.23 -30.08 26.23
CA HIS A 147 23.37 -29.20 26.03
C HIS A 147 24.38 -29.79 25.05
N LEU A 148 25.13 -28.93 24.37
CA LEU A 148 26.08 -29.33 23.33
C LEU A 148 27.11 -30.41 23.78
N PRO A 149 27.70 -30.36 24.99
CA PRO A 149 28.60 -31.41 25.45
C PRO A 149 27.93 -32.78 25.63
N GLU A 150 26.65 -32.80 26.01
CA GLU A 150 25.86 -34.04 26.13
C GLU A 150 25.65 -34.66 24.75
N LEU A 151 25.38 -33.83 23.74
CA LEU A 151 25.20 -34.26 22.35
C LEU A 151 26.50 -34.80 21.75
N TYR A 152 27.64 -34.14 22.01
CA TYR A 152 28.94 -34.64 21.58
C TYR A 152 29.24 -36.02 22.15
N PHE A 153 28.95 -36.23 23.43
CA PHE A 153 29.17 -37.54 24.07
C PHE A 153 28.18 -38.61 23.59
N ALA A 154 26.92 -38.26 23.38
CA ALA A 154 25.87 -39.24 23.07
C ALA A 154 25.78 -39.64 21.58
N VAL A 155 26.16 -38.74 20.68
CA VAL A 155 26.19 -38.99 19.22
C VAL A 155 27.56 -39.42 18.74
N GLY A 156 28.63 -39.04 19.44
CA GLY A 156 30.01 -39.31 19.03
C GLY A 156 30.29 -40.80 18.82
N ASP A 157 31.00 -41.11 17.73
CA ASP A 157 31.58 -42.41 17.42
C ASP A 157 32.96 -42.19 16.77
N PRO A 158 33.78 -43.24 16.56
CA PRO A 158 35.13 -43.08 16.01
C PRO A 158 35.20 -42.38 14.65
N ASP A 159 34.11 -42.39 13.88
CA ASP A 159 34.05 -41.87 12.51
C ASP A 159 33.29 -40.53 12.42
N THR A 160 32.73 -40.02 13.53
CA THR A 160 31.90 -38.81 13.57
C THR A 160 32.68 -37.60 14.08
N GLU A 161 32.85 -36.59 13.23
CA GLU A 161 33.45 -35.31 13.62
C GLU A 161 32.49 -34.47 14.49
N THR A 162 33.00 -33.87 15.57
CA THR A 162 32.18 -33.06 16.50
C THR A 162 31.61 -31.79 15.87
N THR A 163 32.28 -31.25 14.85
CA THR A 163 31.83 -30.10 14.05
C THR A 163 30.51 -30.40 13.32
N LEU A 164 30.33 -31.63 12.85
CA LEU A 164 29.10 -32.07 12.18
C LEU A 164 27.93 -32.10 13.14
N ILE A 165 28.14 -32.54 14.39
CA ILE A 165 27.11 -32.56 15.43
C ILE A 165 26.59 -31.14 15.69
N HIS A 166 27.49 -30.17 15.90
CA HIS A 166 27.10 -28.78 16.15
C HIS A 166 26.37 -28.17 14.96
N THR A 167 26.86 -28.39 13.73
CA THR A 167 26.23 -27.90 12.51
C THR A 167 24.85 -28.52 12.31
N ALA A 168 24.68 -29.80 12.64
CA ALA A 168 23.40 -30.49 12.60
C ALA A 168 22.39 -29.91 13.60
N VAL A 169 22.80 -29.57 14.83
CA VAL A 169 21.94 -28.89 15.81
C VAL A 169 21.45 -27.54 15.26
N GLN A 170 22.35 -26.73 14.69
CA GLN A 170 21.98 -25.43 14.11
C GLN A 170 21.01 -25.58 12.92
N ALA A 171 21.22 -26.59 12.08
CA ALA A 171 20.30 -26.88 10.97
C ALA A 171 18.92 -27.33 11.47
N LEU A 172 18.88 -28.18 12.50
CA LEU A 172 17.64 -28.62 13.15
C LEU A 172 16.92 -27.45 13.81
N GLU A 173 17.59 -26.60 14.59
CA GLU A 173 16.97 -25.41 15.21
C GLU A 173 16.33 -24.49 14.16
N ARG A 174 16.98 -24.34 13.00
CA ARG A 174 16.43 -23.54 11.90
C ARG A 174 15.23 -24.20 11.23
N ARG A 175 15.13 -25.53 11.15
CA ARG A 175 14.08 -26.20 10.36
C ARG A 175 12.92 -26.74 11.20
N CYS A 176 13.21 -27.29 12.36
CA CYS A 176 12.25 -27.96 13.25
C CYS A 176 11.18 -26.99 13.76
N TRP A 177 9.96 -27.50 13.88
CA TRP A 177 8.79 -26.75 14.30
C TRP A 177 8.54 -26.76 15.80
N PHE A 178 9.14 -27.70 16.53
CA PHE A 178 8.92 -27.96 17.95
C PHE A 178 10.21 -27.91 18.78
N LEU A 179 11.34 -27.58 18.16
CA LEU A 179 12.62 -27.37 18.81
C LEU A 179 12.79 -25.90 19.22
N ARG A 180 13.14 -25.63 20.48
CA ARG A 180 13.42 -24.29 21.01
C ARG A 180 14.83 -24.23 21.60
N SER A 181 15.53 -23.12 21.42
CA SER A 181 16.73 -22.81 22.19
C SER A 181 16.37 -22.42 23.62
N VAL A 182 17.24 -22.78 24.56
CA VAL A 182 17.13 -22.52 25.99
C VAL A 182 18.51 -22.09 26.49
N GLY A 183 18.66 -20.81 26.84
CA GLY A 183 19.96 -20.26 27.23
C GLY A 183 20.92 -20.11 26.05
N VAL A 184 22.21 -20.35 26.28
CA VAL A 184 23.28 -20.10 25.29
C VAL A 184 23.58 -21.34 24.44
N ASP A 185 23.52 -22.53 25.03
CA ASP A 185 23.97 -23.80 24.42
C ASP A 185 23.01 -24.97 24.67
N GLY A 186 21.76 -24.68 25.02
CA GLY A 186 20.73 -25.67 25.33
C GLY A 186 19.60 -25.66 24.30
N TRP A 187 19.04 -26.83 24.01
CA TRP A 187 17.86 -26.98 23.15
C TRP A 187 16.84 -27.94 23.75
N ARG A 188 15.55 -27.71 23.46
CA ARG A 188 14.46 -28.52 23.99
C ARG A 188 13.36 -28.78 22.96
N PHE A 189 12.97 -30.05 22.84
CA PHE A 189 11.73 -30.41 22.14
C PHE A 189 10.53 -30.22 23.07
N GLY A 190 9.51 -29.51 22.57
CA GLY A 190 8.22 -29.33 23.23
C GLY A 190 7.07 -29.91 22.43
N HIS A 191 5.87 -29.91 23.02
CA HIS A 191 4.64 -30.24 22.29
C HIS A 191 3.95 -28.99 21.72
N VAL A 192 4.30 -27.80 22.21
CA VAL A 192 3.77 -26.52 21.72
C VAL A 192 4.60 -26.10 20.49
N PRO A 193 3.96 -25.86 19.34
CA PRO A 193 4.63 -25.31 18.17
C PRO A 193 5.44 -24.04 18.47
N THR A 194 6.51 -23.83 17.71
CA THR A 194 7.23 -22.55 17.70
C THR A 194 6.41 -21.49 16.96
N LEU A 195 6.64 -20.20 17.29
CA LEU A 195 6.04 -19.08 16.55
C LEU A 195 6.35 -19.15 15.05
N LYS A 196 7.51 -19.71 14.68
CA LYS A 196 7.86 -19.95 13.28
C LYS A 196 6.86 -20.86 12.58
N LYS A 197 6.50 -21.98 13.21
CA LYS A 197 5.49 -22.90 12.66
C LYS A 197 4.14 -22.22 12.57
N VAL A 198 3.69 -21.61 13.67
CA VAL A 198 2.37 -20.94 13.72
C VAL A 198 2.28 -19.89 12.62
N HIS A 199 3.31 -19.05 12.47
CA HIS A 199 3.37 -18.04 11.41
C HIS A 199 3.33 -18.68 10.00
N ALA A 200 4.12 -19.73 9.75
CA ALA A 200 4.12 -20.42 8.46
C ALA A 200 2.75 -21.05 8.13
N ASP A 201 2.12 -21.71 9.10
CA ASP A 201 0.79 -22.30 8.97
C ASP A 201 -0.26 -21.22 8.67
N ARG A 202 -0.19 -20.07 9.37
CA ARG A 202 -1.07 -18.91 9.11
C ARG A 202 -0.87 -18.33 7.74
N LYS A 203 0.38 -18.16 7.31
CA LYS A 203 0.73 -17.65 5.98
C LYS A 203 0.23 -18.57 4.87
N GLN A 204 0.38 -19.88 5.02
CA GLN A 204 -0.10 -20.87 4.06
C GLN A 204 -1.64 -20.94 4.01
N GLY A 205 -2.30 -20.68 5.14
CA GLY A 205 -3.76 -20.65 5.26
C GLY A 205 -4.44 -19.35 4.82
N LEU A 206 -3.70 -18.35 4.33
CA LEU A 206 -4.28 -17.07 3.88
C LEU A 206 -5.12 -17.26 2.61
N ASP A 207 -6.29 -16.62 2.57
CA ASP A 207 -7.11 -16.55 1.37
C ASP A 207 -6.45 -15.63 0.32
N PRO A 208 -6.15 -16.12 -0.90
CA PRO A 208 -5.55 -15.32 -1.96
C PRO A 208 -6.36 -14.05 -2.32
N GLU A 209 -7.69 -14.09 -2.20
CA GLU A 209 -8.55 -12.92 -2.49
C GLU A 209 -8.49 -11.89 -1.37
N GLU A 210 -8.38 -12.33 -0.11
CA GLU A 210 -8.12 -11.44 1.02
C GLU A 210 -6.77 -10.73 0.87
N VAL A 211 -5.72 -11.44 0.45
CA VAL A 211 -4.39 -10.85 0.18
C VAL A 211 -4.51 -9.76 -0.90
N LYS A 212 -5.17 -10.06 -2.03
CA LYS A 212 -5.38 -9.09 -3.11
C LYS A 212 -6.16 -7.85 -2.66
N ARG A 213 -7.23 -8.04 -1.89
CA ARG A 213 -8.02 -6.94 -1.33
C ARG A 213 -7.17 -6.04 -0.45
N ASN A 214 -6.41 -6.63 0.48
CA ASN A 214 -5.53 -5.87 1.36
C ASN A 214 -4.46 -5.13 0.57
N MET A 215 -3.80 -5.77 -0.42
CA MET A 215 -2.86 -5.09 -1.32
C MET A 215 -3.49 -3.83 -1.94
N GLY A 216 -4.70 -3.93 -2.50
CA GLY A 216 -5.39 -2.79 -3.10
C GLY A 216 -5.70 -1.67 -2.09
N GLU A 217 -6.15 -1.99 -0.89
CA GLU A 217 -6.42 -0.99 0.16
C GLU A 217 -5.15 -0.30 0.67
N LEU A 218 -4.04 -1.03 0.78
CA LEU A 218 -2.75 -0.44 1.14
C LEU A 218 -2.27 0.56 0.08
N VAL A 219 -2.31 0.18 -1.20
CA VAL A 219 -1.95 1.10 -2.30
C VAL A 219 -2.81 2.36 -2.26
N LYS A 220 -4.14 2.20 -2.12
CA LYS A 220 -5.05 3.35 -2.01
C LYS A 220 -4.67 4.26 -0.85
N THR A 221 -4.33 3.69 0.30
CA THR A 221 -3.96 4.46 1.50
C THR A 221 -2.68 5.27 1.26
N VAL A 222 -1.64 4.65 0.69
CA VAL A 222 -0.35 5.31 0.41
C VAL A 222 -0.52 6.45 -0.61
N PHE A 223 -1.27 6.24 -1.69
CA PHE A 223 -1.47 7.27 -2.72
C PHE A 223 -2.42 8.39 -2.29
N LYS A 224 -3.36 8.15 -1.35
CA LYS A 224 -4.29 9.18 -0.83
C LYS A 224 -3.70 10.10 0.25
N LYS A 225 -2.45 9.86 0.68
CA LYS A 225 -1.82 10.60 1.78
C LYS A 225 -1.81 12.11 1.54
N GLU A 226 -1.68 12.55 0.29
CA GLU A 226 -1.69 13.96 -0.11
C GLU A 226 -2.49 14.13 -1.43
N ASN A 227 -3.42 15.08 -1.46
CA ASN A 227 -4.25 15.38 -2.65
C ASN A 227 -3.60 16.44 -3.55
N GLU A 228 -2.45 16.14 -4.14
CA GLU A 228 -1.73 17.09 -5.00
C GLU A 228 -2.35 17.26 -6.39
N ILE A 229 -2.85 16.15 -6.96
CA ILE A 229 -3.50 16.07 -8.28
C ILE A 229 -4.68 15.10 -8.22
N HIS A 230 -5.50 15.06 -9.28
CA HIS A 230 -6.60 14.13 -9.36
C HIS A 230 -6.09 12.68 -9.42
N LEU A 231 -6.69 11.78 -8.63
CA LEU A 231 -6.31 10.37 -8.56
C LEU A 231 -7.45 9.48 -9.07
N SER A 232 -7.12 8.54 -9.93
CA SER A 232 -7.98 7.38 -10.26
C SER A 232 -7.26 6.13 -9.78
N LEU A 233 -7.75 5.54 -8.69
CA LEU A 233 -7.09 4.42 -8.01
C LEU A 233 -7.76 3.11 -8.41
N SER A 234 -6.98 2.20 -9.00
CA SER A 234 -7.44 0.89 -9.45
C SER A 234 -8.64 0.96 -10.43
N PRO A 235 -8.54 1.71 -11.54
CA PRO A 235 -9.60 1.80 -12.52
C PRO A 235 -9.92 0.40 -13.10
N LYS A 236 -11.21 0.07 -13.18
CA LYS A 236 -11.72 -1.20 -13.73
C LYS A 236 -11.99 -1.08 -15.22
N ASP A 237 -12.38 0.11 -15.67
CA ASP A 237 -12.57 0.41 -17.08
C ASP A 237 -12.15 1.85 -17.42
N SER A 238 -12.19 2.18 -18.71
CA SER A 238 -11.80 3.50 -19.20
C SER A 238 -12.64 4.66 -18.64
N THR A 239 -13.87 4.44 -18.18
CA THR A 239 -14.74 5.49 -17.66
C THR A 239 -14.38 5.92 -16.23
N ASP A 240 -13.67 5.07 -15.48
CA ASP A 240 -13.12 5.40 -14.16
C ASP A 240 -12.00 6.45 -14.21
N VAL A 241 -11.44 6.69 -15.39
CA VAL A 241 -10.47 7.77 -15.64
C VAL A 241 -11.20 8.85 -16.41
N VAL A 242 -11.56 9.95 -15.75
CA VAL A 242 -12.34 11.03 -16.39
C VAL A 242 -11.46 11.81 -17.38
N ASP A 243 -12.01 12.10 -18.57
CA ASP A 243 -11.33 12.94 -19.57
C ASP A 243 -11.48 14.42 -19.20
N GLN A 244 -10.39 15.01 -18.71
CA GLN A 244 -10.35 16.40 -18.26
C GLN A 244 -9.02 17.04 -18.66
N ALA A 245 -9.05 18.35 -18.90
CA ALA A 245 -7.85 19.13 -19.19
C ALA A 245 -7.09 19.48 -17.89
N MET A 246 -6.68 18.46 -17.15
CA MET A 246 -5.85 18.53 -15.95
C MET A 246 -5.03 17.24 -15.79
N LEU A 247 -4.05 17.24 -14.89
CA LEU A 247 -3.33 16.01 -14.57
C LEU A 247 -4.18 15.07 -13.74
N THR A 248 -4.31 13.84 -14.25
CA THR A 248 -4.89 12.71 -13.52
C THR A 248 -3.86 11.60 -13.43
N MET A 249 -3.56 11.16 -12.21
CA MET A 249 -2.75 9.97 -12.01
C MET A 249 -3.64 8.75 -11.83
N ALA A 250 -3.52 7.82 -12.78
CA ALA A 250 -4.24 6.57 -12.80
C ALA A 250 -3.32 5.47 -12.28
N VAL A 251 -3.60 4.95 -11.07
CA VAL A 251 -2.75 3.95 -10.40
C VAL A 251 -3.35 2.57 -10.64
N MET A 252 -2.62 1.72 -11.35
CA MET A 252 -3.04 0.35 -11.66
C MET A 252 -2.97 -0.56 -10.44
N ARG A 253 -3.70 -1.67 -10.49
CA ARG A 253 -3.70 -2.63 -9.40
C ARG A 253 -2.35 -3.35 -9.33
N PRO A 254 -1.84 -3.66 -8.12
CA PRO A 254 -0.53 -4.28 -7.98
C PRO A 254 -0.48 -5.75 -8.45
N ASP A 255 -1.63 -6.40 -8.63
CA ASP A 255 -1.75 -7.74 -9.20
C ASP A 255 -1.73 -7.76 -10.75
N GLU A 256 -1.84 -6.59 -11.38
CA GLU A 256 -1.77 -6.41 -12.83
C GLU A 256 -0.43 -5.76 -13.17
N GLY A 257 0.65 -6.54 -13.02
CA GLY A 257 2.01 -6.07 -13.32
C GLY A 257 2.24 -5.80 -14.80
N LEU A 258 3.12 -4.85 -15.10
CA LEU A 258 3.61 -4.61 -16.44
C LEU A 258 4.65 -5.68 -16.79
N GLU A 259 4.29 -6.58 -17.69
CA GLU A 259 5.23 -7.56 -18.21
C GLU A 259 6.29 -6.88 -19.11
N PRO A 260 7.52 -7.42 -19.17
CA PRO A 260 8.61 -6.85 -19.95
C PRO A 260 8.37 -6.87 -21.48
N GLU A 261 7.39 -7.66 -21.94
CA GLU A 261 7.00 -7.72 -23.35
C GLU A 261 6.29 -6.43 -23.77
N GLU A 262 6.74 -5.85 -24.91
CA GLU A 262 6.18 -4.58 -25.44
C GLU A 262 4.69 -4.68 -25.81
N GLU A 263 4.12 -5.88 -25.93
CA GLU A 263 2.72 -6.14 -26.29
C GLU A 263 1.91 -6.78 -25.16
N SER A 264 2.30 -6.60 -23.89
CA SER A 264 1.53 -7.13 -22.77
C SER A 264 0.07 -6.67 -22.79
N SER A 265 -0.85 -7.55 -22.39
CA SER A 265 -2.29 -7.29 -22.39
C SER A 265 -2.66 -6.04 -21.58
N LEU A 266 -1.93 -5.77 -20.50
CA LEU A 266 -2.06 -4.57 -19.70
C LEU A 266 -1.69 -3.31 -20.50
N ARG A 267 -0.55 -3.31 -21.19
CA ARG A 267 -0.09 -2.15 -21.98
C ARG A 267 -1.06 -1.84 -23.11
N GLN A 268 -1.60 -2.86 -23.78
CA GLN A 268 -2.65 -2.69 -24.79
C GLN A 268 -3.90 -2.05 -24.19
N ARG A 269 -4.37 -2.57 -23.04
CA ARG A 269 -5.53 -2.02 -22.32
C ARG A 269 -5.32 -0.57 -21.89
N ILE A 270 -4.16 -0.24 -21.32
CA ILE A 270 -3.81 1.15 -20.94
C ILE A 270 -3.75 2.04 -22.18
N THR A 271 -3.23 1.55 -23.31
CA THR A 271 -3.22 2.29 -24.58
C THR A 271 -4.64 2.61 -25.06
N ASP A 272 -5.53 1.63 -25.02
CA ASP A 272 -6.94 1.82 -25.38
C ASP A 272 -7.65 2.78 -24.44
N TRP A 273 -7.44 2.65 -23.12
CA TRP A 273 -8.01 3.54 -22.10
C TRP A 273 -7.44 4.95 -22.16
N THR A 274 -6.22 5.11 -22.70
CA THR A 274 -5.64 6.43 -22.98
C THR A 274 -6.28 7.08 -24.19
N ARG A 275 -6.68 6.30 -25.20
CA ARG A 275 -7.30 6.82 -26.43
C ARG A 275 -8.81 7.03 -26.28
N LYS A 276 -9.47 6.22 -25.45
CA LYS A 276 -10.94 6.20 -25.32
C LYS A 276 -11.39 6.36 -23.87
N CYS A 277 -12.56 6.98 -23.70
CA CYS A 277 -13.33 7.01 -22.46
C CYS A 277 -14.72 6.45 -22.77
N GLY A 278 -14.97 5.19 -22.43
CA GLY A 278 -16.12 4.45 -22.92
C GLY A 278 -16.07 4.29 -24.44
N GLN A 279 -17.10 4.79 -25.14
CA GLN A 279 -17.16 4.75 -26.61
C GLN A 279 -16.60 6.00 -27.29
N GLN A 280 -16.26 7.04 -26.52
CA GLN A 280 -15.80 8.32 -27.07
C GLN A 280 -14.26 8.38 -27.09
N SER A 281 -13.71 9.10 -28.08
CA SER A 281 -12.27 9.38 -28.13
C SER A 281 -11.93 10.49 -27.13
N ARG A 282 -10.84 10.30 -26.37
CA ARG A 282 -10.39 11.30 -25.39
C ARG A 282 -9.85 12.55 -26.07
N GLN A 283 -10.17 13.69 -25.48
CA GLN A 283 -9.64 15.00 -25.84
C GLN A 283 -8.33 15.30 -25.12
N ASN A 284 -8.10 14.73 -23.92
CA ASN A 284 -6.91 15.02 -23.10
C ASN A 284 -6.10 13.75 -22.74
N PRO A 285 -5.70 12.90 -23.71
CA PRO A 285 -4.97 11.65 -23.44
C PRO A 285 -3.60 11.88 -22.77
N GLY A 286 -2.96 13.00 -23.05
CA GLY A 286 -1.70 13.43 -22.44
C GLY A 286 -1.82 13.86 -20.97
N GLY A 287 -3.01 14.13 -20.45
CA GLY A 287 -3.19 14.47 -19.04
C GLY A 287 -3.14 13.27 -18.08
N ILE A 288 -3.17 12.05 -18.61
CA ILE A 288 -3.21 10.83 -17.81
C ILE A 288 -1.78 10.35 -17.55
N LEU A 289 -1.45 10.18 -16.27
CA LEU A 289 -0.20 9.62 -15.77
C LEU A 289 -0.50 8.19 -15.28
N TRP A 290 -0.19 7.17 -16.07
CA TRP A 290 -0.45 5.78 -15.68
C TRP A 290 0.69 5.22 -14.86
N VAL A 291 0.42 4.89 -13.60
CA VAL A 291 1.42 4.38 -12.66
C VAL A 291 1.16 2.90 -12.41
N THR A 292 2.17 2.06 -12.61
CA THR A 292 2.07 0.60 -12.48
C THR A 292 3.35 0.01 -11.89
N CYS A 293 3.30 -1.28 -11.53
CA CYS A 293 4.41 -2.06 -11.02
C CYS A 293 4.86 -3.12 -12.03
N GLU A 294 6.15 -3.47 -12.07
CA GLU A 294 6.65 -4.57 -12.92
C GLU A 294 6.29 -5.94 -12.35
N ALA A 295 6.56 -6.16 -11.05
CA ALA A 295 6.29 -7.42 -10.36
C ALA A 295 5.68 -7.18 -8.98
N GLY A 296 4.38 -7.45 -8.83
CA GLY A 296 3.66 -7.34 -7.55
C GLY A 296 4.06 -8.38 -6.49
N GLY A 297 4.99 -9.29 -6.80
CA GLY A 297 5.38 -10.39 -5.93
C GLY A 297 5.99 -9.95 -4.59
N ALA A 298 6.84 -8.91 -4.59
CA ALA A 298 7.47 -8.40 -3.36
C ALA A 298 6.45 -7.73 -2.42
N LEU A 299 5.52 -6.95 -3.00
CA LEU A 299 4.41 -6.35 -2.26
C LEU A 299 3.47 -7.43 -1.73
N ARG A 300 3.11 -8.42 -2.56
CA ARG A 300 2.29 -9.57 -2.16
C ARG A 300 2.91 -10.32 -0.98
N ALA A 301 4.18 -10.70 -1.08
CA ALA A 301 4.89 -11.39 -0.01
C ALA A 301 4.94 -10.56 1.28
N GLY A 302 5.03 -9.23 1.17
CA GLY A 302 4.96 -8.32 2.32
C GLY A 302 3.58 -8.26 2.96
N VAL A 303 2.52 -8.24 2.15
CA VAL A 303 1.14 -8.28 2.66
C VAL A 303 0.84 -9.65 3.29
N GLU A 304 1.28 -10.74 2.69
CA GLU A 304 1.14 -12.08 3.27
C GLU A 304 1.86 -12.19 4.63
N GLU A 305 3.07 -11.64 4.74
CA GLU A 305 3.80 -11.57 6.01
C GLU A 305 3.05 -10.75 7.07
N LEU A 306 2.56 -9.56 6.70
CA LEU A 306 1.79 -8.70 7.59
C LEU A 306 0.50 -9.38 8.07
N LEU A 307 -0.25 -10.00 7.16
CA LEU A 307 -1.50 -10.68 7.49
C LEU A 307 -1.26 -11.92 8.36
N ALA A 308 -0.19 -12.68 8.09
CA ALA A 308 0.18 -13.83 8.90
C ALA A 308 0.54 -13.41 10.34
N TRP A 309 1.39 -12.40 10.52
CA TRP A 309 1.70 -11.88 11.86
C TRP A 309 0.50 -11.25 12.56
N HIS A 310 -0.40 -10.61 11.80
CA HIS A 310 -1.64 -10.09 12.35
C HIS A 310 -2.53 -11.23 12.89
N ALA A 311 -2.67 -12.32 12.13
CA ALA A 311 -3.41 -13.51 12.58
C ALA A 311 -2.76 -14.16 13.82
N VAL A 312 -1.44 -14.30 13.84
CA VAL A 312 -0.70 -14.81 15.01
C VAL A 312 -0.94 -13.93 16.24
N ALA A 313 -0.93 -12.61 16.10
CA ALA A 313 -1.19 -11.69 17.19
C ALA A 313 -2.63 -11.78 17.72
N GLU A 314 -3.62 -11.92 16.83
CA GLU A 314 -5.02 -12.15 17.21
C GLU A 314 -5.19 -13.47 17.98
N ASP A 315 -4.58 -14.56 17.52
CA ASP A 315 -4.63 -15.85 18.21
C ASP A 315 -3.98 -15.80 19.59
N ALA A 316 -2.85 -15.10 19.70
CA ALA A 316 -2.16 -14.89 20.97
C ALA A 316 -3.06 -14.14 21.95
N ASN A 317 -3.71 -13.05 21.50
CA ASN A 317 -4.65 -12.28 22.31
C ASN A 317 -5.88 -13.10 22.74
N ARG A 318 -6.30 -14.08 21.93
CA ARG A 318 -7.42 -14.99 22.22
C ARG A 318 -7.01 -16.22 23.04
N GLY A 319 -5.72 -16.39 23.36
CA GLY A 319 -5.21 -17.55 24.09
C GLY A 319 -5.24 -18.87 23.30
N GLN A 320 -5.28 -18.80 21.96
CA GLN A 320 -5.38 -19.99 21.10
C GLN A 320 -4.01 -20.64 20.81
N LEU A 321 -2.91 -19.96 21.13
CA LEU A 321 -1.53 -20.47 20.91
C LEU A 321 -0.97 -21.25 22.11
N GLY A 322 -1.80 -21.51 23.13
CA GLY A 322 -1.37 -22.15 24.38
C GLY A 322 -0.58 -21.20 25.28
N ASP A 323 0.26 -21.76 26.14
CA ASP A 323 1.08 -20.99 27.07
C ASP A 323 2.23 -20.31 26.33
N LEU A 324 2.10 -19.00 26.13
CA LEU A 324 3.14 -18.16 25.54
C LEU A 324 4.04 -17.58 26.64
N GLU A 325 5.35 -17.62 26.42
CA GLU A 325 6.31 -16.95 27.30
C GLU A 325 6.30 -15.42 27.05
N PRO A 326 6.71 -14.58 28.02
CA PRO A 326 6.77 -13.13 27.82
C PRO A 326 7.64 -12.71 26.63
N GLU A 327 8.67 -13.50 26.32
CA GLU A 327 9.53 -13.28 25.15
C GLU A 327 8.81 -13.58 23.83
N ASP A 328 7.96 -14.61 23.79
CA ASP A 328 7.12 -14.93 22.63
C ASP A 328 6.18 -13.75 22.31
N ILE A 329 5.53 -13.17 23.32
CA ILE A 329 4.63 -12.00 23.15
C ILE A 329 5.41 -10.80 22.60
N ARG A 330 6.58 -10.49 23.18
CA ARG A 330 7.44 -9.40 22.71
C ARG A 330 7.93 -9.64 21.28
N ARG A 331 8.16 -10.89 20.89
CA ARG A 331 8.55 -11.25 19.52
C ARG A 331 7.40 -10.99 18.56
N ILE A 332 6.20 -11.49 18.84
CA ILE A 332 5.01 -11.26 18.00
C ILE A 332 4.79 -9.75 17.76
N GLN A 333 4.87 -8.94 18.82
CA GLN A 333 4.70 -7.49 18.72
C GLN A 333 5.78 -6.79 17.88
N ARG A 334 7.04 -7.23 17.98
CA ARG A 334 8.14 -6.72 17.15
C ARG A 334 7.91 -7.06 15.69
N GLU A 335 7.72 -8.34 15.36
CA GLU A 335 7.53 -8.80 13.99
C GLU A 335 6.32 -8.12 13.31
N LEU A 336 5.22 -7.96 14.04
CA LEU A 336 4.04 -7.23 13.54
C LEU A 336 4.33 -5.74 13.28
N THR A 337 5.06 -5.08 14.18
CA THR A 337 5.45 -3.67 14.01
C THR A 337 6.41 -3.51 12.82
N ASP A 338 7.38 -4.40 12.70
CA ASP A 338 8.35 -4.41 11.62
C ASP A 338 7.65 -4.64 10.28
N ALA A 339 6.77 -5.64 10.18
CA ALA A 339 5.96 -5.89 8.99
C ALA A 339 5.08 -4.69 8.60
N LYS A 340 4.51 -3.98 9.58
CA LYS A 340 3.72 -2.75 9.34
C LYS A 340 4.59 -1.60 8.82
N SER A 341 5.79 -1.41 9.37
CA SER A 341 6.69 -0.33 8.93
C SER A 341 7.19 -0.54 7.49
N GLN A 342 7.54 -1.78 7.14
CA GLN A 342 8.10 -2.12 5.83
C GLN A 342 7.08 -2.07 4.69
N ILE A 343 5.77 -2.12 4.99
CA ILE A 343 4.77 -2.27 3.92
C ILE A 343 4.60 -0.99 3.10
N GLU A 344 4.75 0.19 3.72
CA GLU A 344 4.74 1.47 3.00
C GLU A 344 5.93 1.52 2.04
N ASP A 345 7.15 1.22 2.53
CA ASP A 345 8.36 1.16 1.71
C ASP A 345 8.20 0.21 0.52
N ARG A 346 7.58 -0.96 0.72
CA ARG A 346 7.31 -1.92 -0.35
C ARG A 346 6.34 -1.39 -1.40
N VAL A 347 5.34 -0.60 -1.03
CA VAL A 347 4.44 0.05 -2.00
C VAL A 347 5.25 1.06 -2.83
N TRP A 348 6.04 1.91 -2.18
CA TRP A 348 6.89 2.89 -2.87
C TRP A 348 7.88 2.23 -3.83
N SER A 349 8.55 1.17 -3.41
CA SER A 349 9.52 0.48 -4.25
C SER A 349 8.88 -0.30 -5.41
N SER A 350 7.61 -0.73 -5.26
CA SER A 350 6.92 -1.55 -6.27
C SER A 350 6.34 -0.73 -7.42
N TYR A 351 5.89 0.50 -7.17
CA TYR A 351 5.31 1.37 -8.20
C TYR A 351 6.40 2.17 -8.93
N ASN A 352 7.11 1.47 -9.81
CA ASN A 352 8.33 1.93 -10.47
C ASN A 352 8.16 2.27 -11.97
N HIS A 353 6.99 2.08 -12.57
CA HIS A 353 6.73 2.40 -13.97
C HIS A 353 5.69 3.50 -14.14
N LEU A 354 5.99 4.43 -15.06
CA LEU A 354 5.09 5.49 -15.46
C LEU A 354 4.92 5.50 -17.00
N LEU A 355 3.69 5.28 -17.46
CA LEU A 355 3.35 5.33 -18.89
C LEU A 355 2.68 6.67 -19.23
N LEU A 356 3.23 7.38 -20.22
CA LEU A 356 2.73 8.66 -20.70
C LEU A 356 2.41 8.64 -22.19
N TRP A 357 1.31 9.29 -22.58
CA TRP A 357 0.98 9.48 -23.99
C TRP A 357 1.96 10.44 -24.69
N ASP A 358 2.53 9.98 -25.81
CA ASP A 358 3.29 10.78 -26.75
C ASP A 358 2.46 10.97 -28.03
N ALA A 359 2.01 12.20 -28.26
CA ALA A 359 1.18 12.54 -29.42
C ALA A 359 1.96 12.49 -30.75
N ALA A 360 3.27 12.73 -30.74
CA ALA A 360 4.09 12.73 -31.96
C ALA A 360 4.25 11.30 -32.50
N MET A 361 4.41 10.33 -31.59
CA MET A 361 4.57 8.92 -31.91
C MET A 361 3.26 8.13 -31.84
N ALA A 362 2.16 8.77 -31.42
CA ALA A 362 0.86 8.17 -31.16
C ALA A 362 0.91 6.89 -30.30
N LYS A 363 1.82 6.85 -29.31
CA LYS A 363 2.06 5.68 -28.46
C LYS A 363 2.34 6.07 -27.02
N LEU A 364 2.21 5.09 -26.12
CA LEU A 364 2.65 5.26 -24.73
C LEU A 364 4.17 5.11 -24.63
N LYS A 365 4.81 6.10 -24.01
CA LYS A 365 6.20 6.06 -23.60
C LYS A 365 6.28 5.54 -22.17
N ASP A 366 7.12 4.55 -21.93
CA ASP A 366 7.44 4.04 -20.61
C ASP A 366 8.62 4.81 -19.99
N ILE A 367 8.46 5.19 -18.73
CA ILE A 367 9.46 5.88 -17.93
C ILE A 367 9.66 5.04 -16.68
N VAL A 368 10.84 4.44 -16.57
CA VAL A 368 11.27 3.71 -15.38
C VAL A 368 11.67 4.72 -14.31
N LEU A 369 10.89 4.78 -13.23
CA LEU A 369 11.10 5.68 -12.10
C LEU A 369 12.23 5.21 -11.18
N GLY A 370 12.59 3.92 -11.24
CA GLY A 370 13.51 3.28 -10.31
C GLY A 370 12.83 2.90 -9.00
N GLN A 371 13.61 2.61 -7.96
CA GLN A 371 13.10 2.31 -6.62
C GLN A 371 12.89 3.62 -5.86
N LEU A 372 11.63 3.99 -5.63
CA LEU A 372 11.27 5.15 -4.81
C LEU A 372 11.26 4.76 -3.32
N HIS A 373 11.61 5.72 -2.45
CA HIS A 373 11.58 5.55 -0.99
C HIS A 373 10.81 6.68 -0.28
N PRO A 374 10.08 6.42 0.82
CA PRO A 374 9.31 7.46 1.54
C PRO A 374 10.12 8.64 2.07
N SER A 375 11.45 8.51 2.18
CA SER A 375 12.32 9.63 2.58
C SER A 375 12.55 10.66 1.47
N GLU A 376 12.26 10.32 0.21
CA GLU A 376 12.51 11.21 -0.94
C GLU A 376 11.53 12.39 -0.98
N ALA A 377 10.29 12.18 -0.54
CA ALA A 377 9.25 13.20 -0.61
C ALA A 377 8.12 12.94 0.40
N ARG A 378 7.19 13.88 0.54
CA ARG A 378 6.07 13.78 1.50
C ARG A 378 5.04 12.71 1.09
N SER A 379 4.90 12.48 -0.20
CA SER A 379 4.02 11.47 -0.80
C SER A 379 4.63 10.88 -2.06
N ILE A 380 4.21 9.67 -2.44
CA ILE A 380 4.69 9.02 -3.66
C ILE A 380 4.32 9.85 -4.91
N THR A 381 3.16 10.50 -4.90
CA THR A 381 2.72 11.46 -5.92
C THR A 381 3.73 12.59 -6.08
N SER A 382 4.15 13.18 -4.97
CA SER A 382 5.07 14.32 -4.99
C SER A 382 6.46 13.94 -5.51
N ALA A 383 6.93 12.72 -5.21
CA ALA A 383 8.17 12.16 -5.74
C ALA A 383 8.08 11.95 -7.26
N ILE A 384 6.99 11.35 -7.76
CA ILE A 384 6.76 11.14 -9.20
C ILE A 384 6.69 12.48 -9.94
N LEU A 385 5.95 13.45 -9.41
CA LEU A 385 5.86 14.80 -10.01
C LEU A 385 7.21 15.52 -9.99
N ALA A 386 8.02 15.35 -8.95
CA ALA A 386 9.37 15.90 -8.89
C ALA A 386 10.27 15.31 -9.97
N ARG A 387 10.19 13.99 -10.22
CA ARG A 387 10.93 13.32 -11.28
C ARG A 387 10.52 13.82 -12.67
N LEU A 388 9.22 13.95 -12.91
CA LEU A 388 8.70 14.49 -14.18
C LEU A 388 9.16 15.93 -14.45
N ARG A 389 9.29 16.75 -13.40
CA ARG A 389 9.85 18.11 -13.52
C ARG A 389 11.33 18.06 -13.87
N HIS A 390 12.10 17.17 -13.24
CA HIS A 390 13.52 17.00 -13.53
C HIS A 390 13.75 16.59 -15.00
N ASP A 391 12.93 15.67 -15.53
CA ASP A 391 13.02 15.18 -16.90
C ASP A 391 12.37 16.11 -17.95
N SER A 392 11.95 17.32 -17.55
CA SER A 392 11.28 18.32 -18.41
C SER A 392 9.99 17.83 -19.08
N LEU A 393 9.33 16.84 -18.50
CA LEU A 393 8.04 16.28 -18.95
C LEU A 393 6.84 17.00 -18.31
N LEU A 394 7.09 17.71 -17.22
CA LEU A 394 6.13 18.49 -16.45
C LEU A 394 6.71 19.86 -16.12
N SER A 395 5.92 20.92 -16.25
CA SER A 395 6.29 22.28 -15.84
C SER A 395 5.27 22.91 -14.90
N ARG A 396 5.72 23.86 -14.07
CA ARG A 396 4.87 24.72 -13.24
C ARG A 396 4.51 26.03 -13.92
N GLU A 397 5.36 26.49 -14.83
CA GLU A 397 5.22 27.76 -15.53
C GLU A 397 5.64 27.61 -16.99
N ILE A 398 5.14 28.49 -17.84
CA ILE A 398 5.53 28.56 -19.25
C ILE A 398 5.69 30.02 -19.67
N GLY A 399 6.52 30.26 -20.69
CA GLY A 399 6.69 31.58 -21.28
C GLY A 399 5.70 31.84 -22.41
N ALA A 400 5.36 33.11 -22.64
CA ALA A 400 4.54 33.53 -23.78
C ALA A 400 5.15 33.11 -25.13
N SER A 401 6.48 33.16 -25.24
CA SER A 401 7.22 32.73 -26.44
C SER A 401 7.06 31.24 -26.74
N TYR A 402 6.86 30.39 -25.71
CA TYR A 402 6.58 28.97 -25.90
C TYR A 402 5.21 28.75 -26.56
N ILE A 403 4.21 29.53 -26.14
CA ILE A 403 2.86 29.50 -26.74
C ILE A 403 2.90 30.01 -28.18
N GLU A 404 3.61 31.12 -28.43
CA GLU A 404 3.76 31.71 -29.76
C GLU A 404 4.45 30.76 -30.75
N ARG A 405 5.54 30.12 -30.34
CA ARG A 405 6.28 29.16 -31.18
C ARG A 405 5.44 27.94 -31.56
N ASN A 406 4.59 27.48 -30.65
CA ASN A 406 3.76 26.30 -30.84
C ASN A 406 2.32 26.65 -31.27
N TRP A 407 2.08 27.83 -31.83
CA TRP A 407 0.74 28.22 -32.29
C TRP A 407 0.21 27.25 -33.35
N PRO A 408 -1.03 26.73 -33.23
CA PRO A 408 -1.58 25.76 -34.15
C PRO A 408 -1.61 26.29 -35.59
N PRO A 409 -1.08 25.56 -36.60
CA PRO A 409 -1.05 26.01 -37.99
C PRO A 409 -2.42 26.45 -38.53
N ALA A 410 -3.48 25.73 -38.18
CA ALA A 410 -4.86 26.04 -38.58
C ALA A 410 -5.40 27.37 -38.02
N LEU A 411 -4.80 27.89 -36.94
CA LEU A 411 -5.22 29.13 -36.28
C LEU A 411 -4.22 30.28 -36.49
N LYS A 412 -3.16 30.07 -37.29
CA LYS A 412 -2.17 31.13 -37.57
C LYS A 412 -2.77 32.25 -38.42
N GLU A 413 -3.58 31.89 -39.42
CA GLU A 413 -4.24 32.86 -40.29
C GLU A 413 -5.31 33.66 -39.55
N SER A 414 -6.11 32.99 -38.72
CA SER A 414 -7.11 33.66 -37.88
C SER A 414 -6.48 34.48 -36.77
N GLY A 415 -5.26 34.14 -36.31
CA GLY A 415 -4.55 34.82 -35.22
C GLY A 415 -5.29 34.80 -33.88
N ALA A 416 -6.29 33.94 -33.71
CA ALA A 416 -7.11 33.82 -32.51
C ALA A 416 -7.22 32.35 -32.08
N TRP A 417 -6.97 32.08 -30.80
CA TRP A 417 -6.96 30.74 -30.22
C TRP A 417 -7.87 30.69 -28.99
N PRO A 418 -8.97 29.92 -29.01
CA PRO A 418 -9.82 29.72 -27.83
C PRO A 418 -9.02 29.23 -26.62
N LEU A 419 -9.25 29.81 -25.44
CA LEU A 419 -8.53 29.46 -24.22
C LEU A 419 -8.83 28.02 -23.76
N ALA A 420 -10.05 27.52 -23.97
CA ALA A 420 -10.36 26.11 -23.74
C ALA A 420 -9.46 25.19 -24.58
N SER A 421 -9.32 25.46 -25.88
CA SER A 421 -8.46 24.69 -26.78
C SER A 421 -6.97 24.83 -26.45
N LEU A 422 -6.52 26.01 -26.02
CA LEU A 422 -5.16 26.24 -25.54
C LEU A 422 -4.86 25.35 -24.33
N LYS A 423 -5.75 25.35 -23.34
CA LYS A 423 -5.61 24.52 -22.15
C LYS A 423 -5.56 23.03 -22.52
N CYS A 424 -6.46 22.56 -23.39
CA CYS A 424 -6.46 21.17 -23.87
C CYS A 424 -5.14 20.78 -24.57
N ALA A 425 -4.47 21.70 -25.28
CA ALA A 425 -3.22 21.39 -25.98
C ALA A 425 -2.10 20.91 -25.04
N PHE A 426 -2.08 21.38 -23.79
CA PHE A 426 -1.17 20.91 -22.72
C PHE A 426 -1.42 19.47 -22.28
N PHE A 427 -2.64 18.96 -22.52
CA PHE A 427 -3.06 17.62 -22.13
C PHE A 427 -3.39 16.73 -23.32
N GLN A 428 -3.19 17.20 -24.55
CA GLN A 428 -3.24 16.36 -25.76
C GLN A 428 -1.92 15.61 -26.02
N GLY A 429 -0.85 15.99 -25.32
CA GLY A 429 0.49 15.40 -25.48
C GLY A 429 1.40 16.12 -26.48
N GLN A 430 0.99 17.29 -26.98
CA GLN A 430 1.79 18.12 -27.90
C GLN A 430 2.71 19.11 -27.17
N PHE A 431 2.27 19.61 -26.02
CA PHE A 431 3.01 20.58 -25.20
C PHE A 431 3.55 19.88 -23.94
N THR A 432 4.58 20.47 -23.32
CA THR A 432 5.01 20.05 -21.98
C THR A 432 3.86 20.27 -20.99
N ARG A 433 3.48 19.22 -20.27
CA ARG A 433 2.31 19.23 -19.37
C ARG A 433 2.47 20.30 -18.29
N LEU A 434 1.35 20.82 -17.80
CA LEU A 434 1.30 21.78 -16.70
C LEU A 434 0.74 21.14 -15.43
N GLU A 435 1.41 21.34 -14.30
CA GLU A 435 1.01 20.81 -12.98
C GLU A 435 -0.31 21.42 -12.52
N LYS A 436 -0.40 22.75 -12.56
CA LYS A 436 -1.61 23.54 -12.30
C LYS A 436 -1.88 24.47 -13.48
N ALA A 437 -2.48 23.92 -14.53
CA ALA A 437 -2.64 24.63 -15.80
C ALA A 437 -3.37 25.97 -15.66
N ASP A 438 -4.45 26.03 -14.88
CA ASP A 438 -5.27 27.24 -14.75
C ASP A 438 -4.47 28.38 -14.13
N ASP A 439 -3.78 28.11 -13.02
CA ASP A 439 -2.95 29.10 -12.33
C ASP A 439 -1.77 29.55 -13.21
N ALA A 440 -1.06 28.59 -13.80
CA ALA A 440 0.11 28.85 -14.64
C ALA A 440 -0.25 29.67 -15.89
N LEU A 441 -1.34 29.31 -16.57
CA LEU A 441 -1.81 29.99 -17.78
C LEU A 441 -2.36 31.38 -17.46
N ARG A 442 -3.13 31.55 -16.38
CA ARG A 442 -3.65 32.87 -15.97
C ARG A 442 -2.52 33.86 -15.73
N VAL A 443 -1.50 33.46 -14.96
CA VAL A 443 -0.33 34.30 -14.68
C VAL A 443 0.43 34.64 -15.97
N THR A 444 0.63 33.64 -16.84
CA THR A 444 1.36 33.81 -18.10
C THR A 444 0.62 34.75 -19.06
N ILE A 445 -0.68 34.55 -19.25
CA ILE A 445 -1.52 35.33 -20.16
C ILE A 445 -1.62 36.77 -19.65
N ALA A 446 -1.92 36.99 -18.37
CA ALA A 446 -2.00 38.34 -17.80
C ALA A 446 -0.69 39.12 -18.01
N ARG A 447 0.46 38.48 -17.75
CA ARG A 447 1.78 39.08 -17.98
C ARG A 447 2.05 39.38 -19.46
N ALA A 448 1.73 38.43 -20.34
CA ALA A 448 1.96 38.56 -21.78
C ALA A 448 1.11 39.67 -22.41
N VAL A 449 -0.14 39.83 -21.96
CA VAL A 449 -1.06 40.87 -22.40
C VAL A 449 -0.61 42.25 -21.94
N GLY A 450 -0.22 42.37 -20.67
CA GLY A 450 0.32 43.63 -20.12
C GLY A 450 1.59 44.09 -20.83
N GLN A 451 2.46 43.15 -21.22
CA GLN A 451 3.69 43.43 -21.97
C GLN A 451 3.45 43.62 -23.48
N GLY A 452 2.25 43.34 -23.99
CA GLY A 452 1.90 43.45 -25.41
C GLY A 452 2.54 42.38 -26.30
N MET A 453 2.98 41.25 -25.72
CA MET A 453 3.44 40.09 -26.48
C MET A 453 2.27 39.28 -27.06
N LEU A 454 1.14 39.25 -26.36
CA LEU A 454 -0.11 38.61 -26.77
C LEU A 454 -1.27 39.55 -26.48
N GLY A 455 -2.43 39.31 -27.08
CA GLY A 455 -3.69 39.95 -26.72
C GLY A 455 -4.67 38.97 -26.11
N LEU A 456 -5.66 39.47 -25.37
CA LEU A 456 -6.81 38.69 -24.92
C LEU A 456 -8.06 39.30 -25.53
N ALA A 457 -9.04 38.49 -25.88
CA ALA A 457 -10.33 38.96 -26.32
C ALA A 457 -11.46 38.07 -25.80
N SER A 458 -12.64 38.66 -25.65
CA SER A 458 -13.87 37.94 -25.30
C SER A 458 -14.93 38.29 -26.33
N GLY A 459 -15.65 37.28 -26.82
CA GLY A 459 -16.73 37.42 -27.78
C GLY A 459 -17.15 36.06 -28.36
N LYS A 460 -18.41 35.96 -28.80
CA LYS A 460 -18.96 34.70 -29.33
C LYS A 460 -18.35 34.27 -30.68
N ASP A 461 -17.81 35.23 -31.44
CA ASP A 461 -17.25 34.98 -32.77
C ASP A 461 -15.75 35.34 -32.83
N ALA A 462 -14.92 34.48 -33.40
CA ALA A 462 -13.46 34.68 -33.54
C ALA A 462 -13.04 35.88 -34.42
N ASN A 463 -14.00 36.53 -35.08
CA ASN A 463 -13.83 37.71 -35.93
C ASN A 463 -14.51 38.97 -35.37
N CYS A 464 -15.35 38.84 -34.35
CA CYS A 464 -16.06 39.96 -33.72
C CYS A 464 -16.02 39.79 -32.20
N PHE A 465 -15.19 40.61 -31.54
CA PHE A 465 -14.99 40.53 -30.10
C PHE A 465 -15.71 41.68 -29.40
N ASP A 466 -16.38 41.35 -28.29
CA ASP A 466 -17.04 42.33 -27.42
C ASP A 466 -16.00 43.20 -26.70
N ARG A 467 -14.87 42.59 -26.32
CA ARG A 467 -13.76 43.29 -25.65
C ARG A 467 -12.41 42.72 -26.05
N VAL A 468 -11.43 43.61 -26.23
CA VAL A 468 -10.03 43.27 -26.56
C VAL A 468 -9.09 43.98 -25.59
N TRP A 469 -8.19 43.22 -24.97
CA TRP A 469 -7.12 43.70 -24.09
C TRP A 469 -5.76 43.54 -24.78
N PHE A 470 -4.99 44.62 -24.84
CA PHE A 470 -3.62 44.62 -25.40
C PHE A 470 -2.82 45.76 -24.79
N LYS A 471 -1.66 45.48 -24.18
CA LYS A 471 -0.88 46.43 -23.36
C LYS A 471 -1.71 47.05 -22.21
N GLU A 472 -2.59 46.24 -21.66
CA GLU A 472 -3.46 46.59 -20.55
C GLU A 472 -3.29 45.55 -19.44
N THR A 473 -3.47 45.98 -18.19
CA THR A 473 -3.49 45.07 -17.05
C THR A 473 -4.79 44.28 -17.08
N VAL A 474 -4.68 42.96 -17.05
CA VAL A 474 -5.82 42.03 -16.95
C VAL A 474 -5.75 41.34 -15.61
N GLU A 475 -6.84 41.33 -14.86
CA GLU A 475 -6.89 40.57 -13.61
C GLU A 475 -6.97 39.07 -13.91
N PRO A 476 -6.24 38.20 -13.20
CA PRO A 476 -6.30 36.76 -13.40
C PRO A 476 -7.71 36.15 -13.30
N ALA A 477 -8.61 36.80 -12.56
CA ALA A 477 -10.00 36.39 -12.41
C ALA A 477 -10.85 36.57 -13.68
N ASP A 478 -10.47 37.52 -14.55
CA ASP A 478 -11.15 37.78 -15.83
C ASP A 478 -10.77 36.78 -16.93
N ILE A 479 -9.78 35.91 -16.68
CA ILE A 479 -9.31 34.90 -17.63
C ILE A 479 -10.07 33.59 -17.40
N THR A 480 -11.06 33.34 -18.26
CA THR A 480 -11.87 32.11 -18.28
C THR A 480 -11.44 31.18 -19.41
N PHE A 481 -11.28 29.89 -19.11
CA PHE A 481 -10.89 28.87 -20.09
C PHE A 481 -12.11 28.26 -20.78
N ASP A 482 -12.84 29.08 -21.52
CA ASP A 482 -14.00 28.70 -22.33
C ASP A 482 -13.71 28.87 -23.84
N TYR A 483 -14.73 28.64 -24.67
CA TYR A 483 -14.63 28.79 -26.13
C TYR A 483 -14.99 30.21 -26.62
N ASP A 484 -15.44 31.09 -25.72
CA ASP A 484 -15.82 32.49 -26.02
C ASP A 484 -14.69 33.48 -25.68
N THR A 485 -13.62 32.99 -25.05
CA THR A 485 -12.44 33.75 -24.68
C THR A 485 -11.24 33.29 -25.50
N TYR A 486 -10.58 34.23 -26.15
CA TYR A 486 -9.55 33.97 -27.15
C TYR A 486 -8.23 34.64 -26.78
N LEU A 487 -7.14 33.90 -26.94
CA LEU A 487 -5.79 34.44 -27.01
C LEU A 487 -5.53 34.94 -28.43
N LEU A 488 -5.02 36.16 -28.56
CA LEU A 488 -4.71 36.80 -29.84
C LEU A 488 -3.20 36.94 -30.05
N THR A 489 -2.77 36.83 -31.30
CA THR A 489 -1.41 37.25 -31.68
C THR A 489 -1.24 38.76 -31.50
N ALA A 490 -0.02 39.22 -31.21
CA ALA A 490 0.25 40.65 -31.06
C ALA A 490 -0.17 41.48 -32.29
N ALA A 491 0.04 40.93 -33.50
CA ALA A 491 -0.34 41.58 -34.75
C ALA A 491 -1.87 41.78 -34.85
N LYS A 492 -2.67 40.73 -34.56
CA LYS A 492 -4.13 40.81 -34.60
C LYS A 492 -4.69 41.72 -33.50
N ALA A 493 -4.19 41.60 -32.28
CA ALA A 493 -4.61 42.43 -31.16
C ALA A 493 -4.37 43.92 -31.43
N LYS A 494 -3.19 44.25 -32.01
CA LYS A 494 -2.86 45.62 -32.42
C LYS A 494 -3.78 46.11 -33.55
N ALA A 495 -4.04 45.30 -34.57
CA ALA A 495 -4.93 45.65 -35.67
C ALA A 495 -6.37 45.93 -35.19
N LEU A 496 -6.90 45.12 -34.28
CA LEU A 496 -8.24 45.32 -33.72
C LEU A 496 -8.34 46.58 -32.86
N LYS A 497 -7.33 46.88 -32.03
CA LYS A 497 -7.28 48.14 -31.25
C LYS A 497 -7.09 49.38 -32.13
N GLN A 498 -6.39 49.27 -33.26
CA GLN A 498 -6.16 50.39 -34.19
C GLN A 498 -7.30 50.57 -35.20
N GLY A 499 -8.08 49.52 -35.48
CA GLY A 499 -9.23 49.54 -36.40
C GLY A 499 -10.55 50.04 -35.80
N VAL A 500 -10.65 50.13 -34.46
CA VAL A 500 -11.75 50.82 -33.79
C VAL A 500 -11.44 52.33 -33.78
N ALA A 501 -11.58 52.97 -34.93
CA ALA A 501 -11.64 54.43 -35.02
C ALA A 501 -12.95 54.92 -34.39
N GLN A 502 -12.84 55.88 -33.48
CA GLN A 502 -13.94 56.51 -32.75
C GLN A 502 -15.06 57.01 -33.70
N PRO A 503 -16.35 56.94 -33.32
CA PRO A 503 -17.37 57.80 -33.90
C PRO A 503 -17.06 59.28 -33.58
N PRO A 504 -17.37 60.24 -34.48
CA PRO A 504 -17.06 61.65 -34.26
C PRO A 504 -17.78 62.19 -33.02
N GLY A 505 -17.02 62.80 -32.12
CA GLY A 505 -17.55 63.54 -30.99
C GLY A 505 -18.33 64.78 -31.44
N THR A 506 -19.55 64.93 -30.93
CA THR A 506 -20.34 66.16 -30.96
C THR A 506 -19.76 67.16 -29.93
N PRO A 507 -19.79 68.49 -30.17
CA PRO A 507 -18.88 69.45 -29.52
C PRO A 507 -19.28 69.83 -28.09
N LEU A 508 -18.25 70.12 -27.28
CA LEU A 508 -18.33 70.79 -25.97
C LEU A 508 -18.73 72.28 -26.11
N PRO A 509 -19.56 72.83 -25.22
CA PRO A 509 -19.61 74.27 -24.96
C PRO A 509 -18.57 74.67 -23.90
N GLN A 510 -17.87 75.77 -24.15
CA GLN A 510 -16.93 76.46 -23.25
C GLN A 510 -17.65 77.43 -22.27
N PRO A 511 -16.96 77.94 -21.23
CA PRO A 511 -17.53 78.25 -19.90
C PRO A 511 -17.78 79.75 -19.65
N PRO A 512 -18.36 80.11 -18.47
CA PRO A 512 -18.07 81.40 -17.86
C PRO A 512 -17.45 81.27 -16.45
N THR A 513 -16.48 82.14 -16.18
CA THR A 513 -15.79 82.40 -14.90
C THR A 513 -16.53 83.48 -14.06
N PRO A 514 -16.14 83.70 -12.78
CA PRO A 514 -17.06 83.91 -11.65
C PRO A 514 -17.13 85.36 -11.13
N PRO A 515 -17.90 85.62 -10.05
CA PRO A 515 -17.54 86.67 -9.10
C PRO A 515 -17.52 86.25 -7.61
N VAL A 516 -16.37 86.50 -6.97
CA VAL A 516 -16.11 87.33 -5.77
C VAL A 516 -17.05 87.22 -4.52
N GLN A 517 -16.49 86.78 -3.37
CA GLN A 517 -16.92 86.98 -1.95
C GLN A 517 -16.53 88.42 -1.45
N PRO A 518 -16.82 88.95 -0.22
CA PRO A 518 -17.30 88.41 1.09
C PRO A 518 -18.29 89.41 1.84
N PRO A 519 -18.45 89.59 3.19
CA PRO A 519 -18.00 88.86 4.43
C PRO A 519 -19.02 88.70 5.63
N ALA A 520 -18.61 87.85 6.61
CA ALA A 520 -18.75 87.85 8.10
C ALA A 520 -20.13 87.98 8.81
N GLU A 521 -20.50 87.35 9.95
CA GLU A 521 -20.01 86.39 10.99
C GLU A 521 -21.23 86.17 11.97
N PRO A 522 -21.22 85.43 13.12
CA PRO A 522 -20.49 84.26 13.65
C PRO A 522 -21.48 83.13 14.14
N VAL A 523 -21.13 81.89 14.51
CA VAL A 523 -20.64 81.38 15.82
C VAL A 523 -20.43 79.84 15.70
N THR A 524 -19.52 79.35 16.54
CA THR A 524 -18.81 78.05 16.76
C THR A 524 -19.64 76.73 16.99
N PRO A 525 -18.97 75.53 17.06
CA PRO A 525 -19.36 74.19 16.49
C PRO A 525 -19.72 73.12 17.58
N PRO A 526 -19.58 71.76 17.43
CA PRO A 526 -19.53 70.81 16.28
C PRO A 526 -20.51 69.58 16.43
N GLU A 527 -20.70 68.74 15.39
CA GLU A 527 -21.11 67.33 15.58
C GLU A 527 -20.47 66.39 14.52
N PRO A 528 -20.00 65.17 14.89
CA PRO A 528 -19.18 64.28 14.02
C PRO A 528 -19.98 63.55 12.93
N PRO A 529 -19.33 62.99 11.90
CA PRO A 529 -20.01 62.40 10.75
C PRO A 529 -20.68 61.05 11.08
N ALA A 530 -21.92 60.90 10.60
CA ALA A 530 -22.72 59.69 10.71
C ALA A 530 -22.14 58.53 9.85
N PRO A 531 -22.27 57.26 10.30
CA PRO A 531 -21.77 56.08 9.59
C PRO A 531 -22.59 55.75 8.33
N PRO A 532 -22.02 54.99 7.36
CA PRO A 532 -22.66 54.68 6.09
C PRO A 532 -23.88 53.76 6.26
N LYS A 533 -24.95 54.04 5.49
CA LYS A 533 -26.20 53.26 5.46
C LYS A 533 -26.02 51.95 4.68
N PRO A 534 -26.61 50.83 5.13
CA PRO A 534 -26.55 49.55 4.42
C PRO A 534 -27.40 49.55 3.13
N ASN A 535 -26.88 48.92 2.07
CA ASN A 535 -27.57 48.69 0.80
C ASN A 535 -28.40 47.40 0.90
N THR A 536 -29.73 47.52 0.99
CA THR A 536 -30.66 46.37 0.94
C THR A 536 -30.99 46.04 -0.52
N VAL A 537 -30.89 44.76 -0.92
CA VAL A 537 -31.21 44.27 -2.28
C VAL A 537 -32.29 43.20 -2.18
N VAL A 538 -33.35 43.29 -2.99
CA VAL A 538 -34.49 42.36 -3.00
C VAL A 538 -34.66 41.74 -4.40
N TRP A 539 -34.86 40.43 -4.47
CA TRP A 539 -35.12 39.70 -5.71
C TRP A 539 -36.32 38.75 -5.54
N GLU A 540 -37.24 38.77 -6.51
CA GLU A 540 -38.40 37.87 -6.58
C GLU A 540 -38.45 37.25 -7.99
N GLY A 541 -38.54 35.93 -8.09
CA GLY A 541 -38.62 35.22 -9.37
C GLY A 541 -38.95 33.74 -9.24
N GLU A 542 -39.54 33.15 -10.29
CA GLU A 542 -39.86 31.72 -10.34
C GLU A 542 -38.63 30.87 -10.70
N LEU A 543 -38.29 29.89 -9.84
CA LEU A 543 -37.18 28.96 -10.07
C LEU A 543 -37.69 27.60 -10.54
N LYS A 544 -37.12 27.08 -11.63
CA LYS A 544 -37.36 25.70 -12.08
C LYS A 544 -36.62 24.71 -11.15
N ARG A 545 -37.15 23.49 -10.99
CA ARG A 545 -36.61 22.43 -10.11
C ARG A 545 -35.09 22.22 -10.25
N GLU A 546 -34.58 22.21 -11.48
CA GLU A 546 -33.17 21.92 -11.80
C GLU A 546 -32.22 23.06 -11.40
N GLN A 547 -32.73 24.29 -11.27
CA GLN A 547 -31.94 25.48 -11.00
C GLN A 547 -31.77 25.75 -9.50
N TRP A 548 -32.52 25.05 -8.64
CA TRP A 548 -32.49 25.26 -7.19
C TRP A 548 -31.09 25.04 -6.58
N ASN A 549 -30.38 23.97 -6.97
CA ASN A 549 -29.03 23.69 -6.45
C ASN A 549 -28.00 24.73 -6.91
N LEU A 550 -28.15 25.26 -8.12
CA LEU A 550 -27.28 26.31 -8.62
C LEU A 550 -27.58 27.65 -7.93
N PHE A 551 -28.85 27.96 -7.69
CA PHE A 551 -29.28 29.15 -6.97
C PHE A 551 -28.82 29.13 -5.51
N SER A 552 -28.97 27.99 -4.81
CA SER A 552 -28.55 27.86 -3.42
C SER A 552 -27.04 28.01 -3.23
N LEU A 553 -26.22 27.46 -4.15
CA LEU A 553 -24.75 27.51 -4.08
C LEU A 553 -24.13 28.83 -4.59
N LYS A 554 -24.77 29.51 -5.55
CA LYS A 554 -24.19 30.73 -6.14
C LYS A 554 -24.76 32.02 -5.58
N VAL A 555 -26.03 32.02 -5.18
CA VAL A 555 -26.74 33.23 -4.73
C VAL A 555 -26.91 33.21 -3.22
N LEU A 556 -27.60 32.19 -2.68
CA LEU A 556 -27.90 32.14 -1.24
C LEU A 556 -26.64 32.00 -0.37
N THR A 557 -25.62 31.24 -0.78
CA THR A 557 -24.38 31.11 0.02
C THR A 557 -23.58 32.40 0.10
N ARG A 558 -23.69 33.29 -0.90
CA ARG A 558 -23.05 34.61 -0.88
C ARG A 558 -23.84 35.60 -0.02
N LEU A 559 -25.17 35.53 -0.06
CA LEU A 559 -26.05 36.36 0.77
C LEU A 559 -26.11 35.89 2.23
N ALA A 560 -25.84 34.62 2.51
CA ALA A 560 -25.75 34.07 3.86
C ALA A 560 -24.55 34.62 4.67
N GLN A 561 -23.63 35.35 4.03
CA GLN A 561 -22.58 36.11 4.69
C GLN A 561 -23.06 37.51 5.14
N SER A 562 -24.32 37.89 4.88
CA SER A 562 -24.92 39.16 5.29
C SER A 562 -25.78 38.96 6.55
N ASP A 563 -25.72 39.91 7.50
CA ASP A 563 -26.28 39.75 8.85
C ASP A 563 -27.83 39.73 8.92
N GLU A 564 -28.56 40.16 7.88
CA GLU A 564 -30.03 40.21 7.84
C GLU A 564 -30.58 39.55 6.55
N LEU A 565 -30.52 38.22 6.47
CA LEU A 565 -31.11 37.45 5.36
C LEU A 565 -32.48 36.87 5.74
N GLN A 566 -33.55 37.41 5.16
CA GLN A 566 -34.89 36.82 5.21
C GLN A 566 -35.19 36.10 3.89
N ILE A 567 -35.59 34.82 3.95
CA ILE A 567 -35.91 34.00 2.77
C ILE A 567 -37.37 33.52 2.87
N ASP A 568 -38.24 34.04 2.00
CA ASP A 568 -39.61 33.56 1.86
C ASP A 568 -39.70 32.58 0.68
N VAL A 569 -40.00 31.30 0.95
CA VAL A 569 -40.08 30.24 -0.08
C VAL A 569 -41.51 29.72 -0.19
N LYS A 570 -42.12 29.86 -1.38
CA LYS A 570 -43.45 29.31 -1.69
C LYS A 570 -43.34 28.11 -2.62
N VAL A 571 -43.53 26.90 -2.10
CA VAL A 571 -43.46 25.66 -2.88
C VAL A 571 -44.85 25.19 -3.27
N LYS A 572 -45.10 25.06 -4.59
CA LYS A 572 -46.30 24.41 -5.14
C LYS A 572 -45.88 23.21 -5.98
N ALA A 573 -46.44 22.03 -5.68
CA ALA A 573 -46.15 20.81 -6.42
C ALA A 573 -47.40 19.93 -6.54
N THR A 574 -47.58 19.27 -7.68
CA THR A 574 -48.62 18.26 -7.90
C THR A 574 -48.06 16.88 -7.56
N LEU A 575 -48.63 16.23 -6.53
CA LEU A 575 -48.20 14.89 -6.11
C LEU A 575 -48.77 13.82 -7.05
N LYS A 576 -47.98 12.76 -7.32
CA LYS A 576 -48.42 11.59 -8.09
C LYS A 576 -49.22 10.62 -7.21
N GLU A 577 -50.05 9.77 -7.81
CA GLU A 577 -50.87 8.77 -7.08
C GLU A 577 -50.00 7.92 -6.12
N GLY A 578 -50.38 7.90 -4.84
CA GLY A 578 -49.68 7.18 -3.78
C GLY A 578 -48.78 8.02 -2.86
N GLN A 579 -48.53 9.30 -3.17
CA GLN A 579 -47.77 10.20 -2.28
C GLN A 579 -48.68 10.98 -1.33
N THR A 580 -48.49 10.81 0.00
CA THR A 580 -49.22 11.55 1.03
C THR A 580 -48.40 12.74 1.54
N THR A 581 -49.09 13.82 1.92
CA THR A 581 -48.47 15.04 2.48
C THR A 581 -47.87 14.83 3.87
N GLU A 582 -48.10 13.68 4.50
CA GLU A 582 -47.62 13.36 5.85
C GLU A 582 -46.10 13.23 5.94
N GLN A 583 -45.46 12.58 4.96
CA GLN A 583 -44.00 12.45 4.92
C GLN A 583 -43.33 13.81 4.72
N LEU A 584 -43.89 14.66 3.86
CA LEU A 584 -43.39 16.01 3.62
C LEU A 584 -43.56 16.91 4.85
N ASN A 585 -44.70 16.83 5.53
CA ASN A 585 -44.95 17.58 6.76
C ASN A 585 -44.10 17.09 7.95
N THR A 586 -43.72 15.81 7.95
CA THR A 586 -42.77 15.27 8.95
C THR A 586 -41.37 15.84 8.73
N ALA A 587 -40.89 15.86 7.49
CA ALA A 587 -39.60 16.47 7.14
C ALA A 587 -39.57 17.99 7.45
N LEU A 588 -40.66 18.72 7.24
CA LEU A 588 -40.76 20.14 7.62
C LEU A 588 -40.68 20.35 9.14
N LYS A 589 -41.30 19.47 9.93
CA LYS A 589 -41.22 19.51 11.39
C LYS A 589 -39.81 19.19 11.91
N GLU A 590 -39.10 18.25 11.30
CA GLU A 590 -37.69 17.96 11.63
C GLU A 590 -36.78 19.17 11.37
N LEU A 591 -37.12 20.00 10.39
CA LEU A 591 -36.45 21.27 10.08
C LEU A 591 -36.94 22.44 10.94
N GLY A 592 -37.82 22.20 11.93
CA GLY A 592 -38.32 23.23 12.85
C GLY A 592 -39.38 24.17 12.26
N ILE A 593 -39.90 23.88 11.06
CA ILE A 593 -40.92 24.70 10.38
C ILE A 593 -42.32 24.24 10.82
N GLN A 594 -43.08 25.14 11.46
CA GLN A 594 -44.39 24.81 12.02
C GLN A 594 -45.52 24.75 10.97
N GLU A 595 -45.38 25.45 9.85
CA GLU A 595 -46.37 25.46 8.77
C GLU A 595 -46.13 24.30 7.79
N GLY A 596 -47.13 23.43 7.65
CA GLY A 596 -47.08 22.27 6.75
C GLY A 596 -47.86 22.48 5.45
N PHE A 597 -47.60 21.64 4.46
CA PHE A 597 -48.40 21.52 3.25
C PHE A 597 -49.86 21.20 3.61
N ARG A 598 -50.78 22.04 3.14
CA ARG A 598 -52.23 21.82 3.19
C ARG A 598 -52.71 21.48 1.78
N LYS A 599 -53.68 20.55 1.67
CA LYS A 599 -54.36 20.33 0.39
C LYS A 599 -55.16 21.58 0.06
N THR A 600 -54.77 22.29 -1.00
CA THR A 600 -55.53 23.40 -1.61
C THR A 600 -56.62 22.87 -2.52
#